data_AF-A0A846QK02-F1
#
_entry.id   AF-A0A846QK02-F1
#
_cell.length_a   1.000
_cell.length_b   1.000
_cell.length_c   1.000
_cell.angle_alpha   90.00
_cell.angle_beta   90.00
_cell.angle_gamma   90.00
#
_symmetry.space_group_name_H-M   'P 1'
#
loop_
_entity.id
_entity.type
_entity.pdbx_description
1 polymer ?
#
loop_
_entity_poly.entity_id
_entity_poly.type
_entity_poly.pdbx_seq_one_letter_code
_entity_poly.pdbx_strand_id
1 'polypeptide(L)'
;MVDIRSAALSAYRTAMQSGSINGVGGVKPLSKASPASSSFARAVDTEVRRQRMDDPIATARAEETAKHFMKVQKPFTETVTDSLHKVNELDAVKTSMIEEFASGRSQNVHELMISLQKAGLAMRMTSAVRNKVLEAYKELSRMQF
;
A
#
# COMPACT_ATOMS: atom_id res chain seq x y z
N MET A 1 -14.59 -5.61 32.80
CA MET A 1 -13.97 -5.84 31.48
C MET A 1 -14.50 -4.74 30.57
N VAL A 2 -13.69 -3.72 30.27
CA VAL A 2 -14.15 -2.52 29.54
C VAL A 2 -13.95 -2.76 28.04
N ASP A 3 -15.05 -2.72 27.30
CA ASP A 3 -15.12 -3.06 25.87
C ASP A 3 -14.49 -1.94 25.03
N ILE A 4 -13.40 -2.22 24.31
CA ILE A 4 -12.62 -1.22 23.53
C ILE A 4 -13.48 -0.54 22.45
N ARG A 5 -14.58 -1.19 22.04
CA ARG A 5 -15.56 -0.61 21.11
C ARG A 5 -16.34 0.57 21.69
N SER A 6 -16.62 0.59 23.01
CA SER A 6 -17.41 1.66 23.64
C SER A 6 -16.58 2.94 23.84
N ALA A 7 -15.28 2.79 24.11
CA ALA A 7 -14.34 3.89 24.30
C ALA A 7 -14.10 4.70 23.01
N ALA A 8 -14.00 4.01 21.87
CA ALA A 8 -13.86 4.67 20.56
C ALA A 8 -15.11 5.48 20.18
N LEU A 9 -16.31 4.96 20.51
CA LEU A 9 -17.58 5.62 20.24
C LEU A 9 -17.82 6.85 21.14
N SER A 10 -17.37 6.84 22.40
CA SER A 10 -17.42 8.02 23.26
C SER A 10 -16.44 9.11 22.84
N ALA A 11 -15.22 8.75 22.44
CA ALA A 11 -14.21 9.69 21.99
C ALA A 11 -14.63 10.42 20.70
N TYR A 12 -15.29 9.71 19.77
CA TYR A 12 -15.84 10.31 18.56
C TYR A 12 -17.00 11.27 18.86
N ARG A 13 -17.90 10.89 19.79
CA ARG A 13 -19.01 11.75 20.23
C ARG A 13 -18.50 13.05 20.84
N THR A 14 -17.44 12.99 21.66
CA THR A 14 -16.83 14.17 22.28
C THR A 14 -16.10 15.05 21.26
N ALA A 15 -15.40 14.47 20.28
CA ALA A 15 -14.70 15.24 19.24
C ALA A 15 -15.65 15.99 18.28
N MET A 16 -16.83 15.43 18.00
CA MET A 16 -17.86 16.10 17.18
C MET A 16 -18.60 17.19 17.96
N GLN A 17 -18.60 17.13 19.30
CA GLN A 17 -19.28 18.10 20.15
C GLN A 17 -18.41 19.33 20.49
N SER A 18 -17.09 19.25 20.30
CA SER A 18 -16.16 20.38 20.55
C SER A 18 -16.01 21.37 19.39
N GLY A 19 -16.84 21.25 18.35
CA GLY A 19 -16.89 22.19 17.23
C GLY A 19 -17.97 23.27 17.43
N SER A 20 -17.84 24.13 18.46
CA SER A 20 -18.65 25.35 18.53
C SER A 20 -18.15 26.44 19.50
N ILE A 21 -17.73 27.55 18.89
CA ILE A 21 -17.91 28.98 19.25
C ILE A 21 -16.97 29.65 20.29
N ASN A 22 -16.41 30.81 19.85
CA ASN A 22 -15.77 31.94 20.56
C ASN A 22 -14.29 31.78 20.97
N GLY A 23 -13.35 32.71 20.71
CA GLY A 23 -13.41 34.08 20.23
C GLY A 23 -12.28 34.91 20.87
N VAL A 24 -11.45 35.55 20.03
CA VAL A 24 -10.63 36.76 20.27
C VAL A 24 -9.38 36.69 21.18
N GLY A 25 -8.22 37.05 20.60
CA GLY A 25 -7.22 37.88 21.29
C GLY A 25 -5.74 37.44 21.20
N GLY A 26 -4.92 38.21 20.45
CA GLY A 26 -3.52 38.46 20.80
C GLY A 26 -2.43 37.71 20.01
N VAL A 27 -1.85 38.38 19.02
CA VAL A 27 -0.64 37.97 18.28
C VAL A 27 0.65 38.45 18.97
N LYS A 28 1.59 37.53 19.25
CA LYS A 28 3.05 37.74 19.10
C LYS A 28 3.80 36.40 18.96
N PRO A 29 4.90 36.36 18.17
CA PRO A 29 5.35 35.14 17.52
C PRO A 29 6.40 34.38 18.35
N LEU A 30 6.13 33.11 18.64
CA LEU A 30 7.16 32.15 19.02
C LEU A 30 7.32 31.15 17.88
N SER A 31 8.40 31.34 17.12
CA SER A 31 9.31 30.32 16.61
C SER A 31 8.90 28.87 16.90
N LYS A 32 8.55 28.14 15.82
CA LYS A 32 8.53 26.67 15.69
C LYS A 32 7.49 25.90 16.51
N ALA A 33 6.27 25.78 15.97
CA ALA A 33 5.42 24.63 16.23
C ALA A 33 4.56 24.30 14.99
N SER A 34 4.81 23.13 14.40
CA SER A 34 4.09 22.58 13.25
C SER A 34 2.59 22.39 13.53
N PRO A 35 1.68 22.69 12.58
CA PRO A 35 0.22 22.71 12.79
C PRO A 35 -0.45 21.31 12.77
N ALA A 36 0.29 20.21 12.94
CA ALA A 36 -0.21 18.86 12.63
C ALA A 36 -0.30 17.88 13.82
N SER A 37 -0.55 18.35 15.06
CA SER A 37 -0.89 17.46 16.19
C SER A 37 -2.19 17.92 16.84
N SER A 38 -3.29 17.55 16.17
CA SER A 38 -4.65 17.75 16.63
C SER A 38 -4.83 17.22 18.06
N SER A 39 -5.78 17.81 18.79
CA SER A 39 -6.19 17.39 20.15
C SER A 39 -6.42 15.88 20.28
N PHE A 40 -6.76 15.20 19.19
CA PHE A 40 -6.83 13.74 19.09
C PHE A 40 -5.48 13.05 19.31
N ALA A 41 -4.39 13.51 18.70
CA ALA A 41 -3.05 12.92 18.90
C ALA A 41 -2.59 13.08 20.36
N ARG A 42 -2.93 14.21 21.01
CA ARG A 42 -2.67 14.41 22.43
C ARG A 42 -3.58 13.57 23.31
N ALA A 43 -4.86 13.43 22.98
CA ALA A 43 -5.82 12.59 23.72
C ALA A 43 -5.47 11.10 23.63
N VAL A 44 -5.04 10.63 22.45
CA VAL A 44 -4.53 9.27 22.23
C VAL A 44 -3.22 9.07 22.97
N ASP A 45 -2.29 10.04 22.93
CA ASP A 45 -1.03 9.97 23.68
C ASP A 45 -1.26 9.96 25.20
N THR A 46 -2.22 10.74 25.70
CA THR A 46 -2.57 10.75 27.13
C THR A 46 -3.34 9.51 27.58
N GLU A 47 -4.15 8.89 26.72
CA GLU A 47 -4.85 7.63 27.03
C GLU A 47 -3.91 6.42 26.97
N VAL A 48 -3.05 6.35 25.95
CA VAL A 48 -2.04 5.27 25.81
C VAL A 48 -1.03 5.32 26.96
N ARG A 49 -0.64 6.52 27.41
CA ARG A 49 0.25 6.71 28.56
C ARG A 49 -0.43 6.38 29.90
N ARG A 50 -1.77 6.46 30.00
CA ARG A 50 -2.51 6.14 31.23
C ARG A 50 -2.62 4.64 31.52
N GLN A 51 -2.54 3.79 30.49
CA GLN A 51 -2.62 2.33 30.64
C GLN A 51 -1.28 1.60 30.56
N ARG A 52 -0.19 2.27 30.18
CA ARG A 52 1.13 1.63 30.04
C ARG A 52 2.25 2.50 30.61
N MET A 53 2.30 2.56 31.93
CA MET A 53 3.58 2.73 32.61
C MET A 53 4.07 1.30 32.88
N ASP A 54 5.19 0.93 32.23
CA ASP A 54 6.08 -0.20 32.59
C ASP A 54 6.01 -1.58 31.87
N ASP A 55 5.45 -1.68 30.65
CA ASP A 55 5.59 -2.93 29.85
C ASP A 55 6.57 -2.77 28.66
N PRO A 56 7.87 -3.13 28.81
CA PRO A 56 8.88 -3.07 27.72
C PRO A 56 8.60 -4.05 26.57
N ILE A 57 7.73 -5.03 26.79
CA ILE A 57 7.28 -6.01 25.78
C ILE A 57 6.29 -5.36 24.79
N ALA A 58 5.55 -4.35 25.25
CA ALA A 58 4.48 -3.73 24.50
C ALA A 58 5.01 -2.74 23.42
N THR A 59 6.11 -2.06 23.71
CA THR A 59 6.85 -1.20 22.76
C THR A 59 7.62 -2.03 21.73
N ALA A 60 8.28 -3.12 22.15
CA ALA A 60 8.96 -4.04 21.23
C ALA A 60 7.99 -4.68 20.20
N ARG A 61 6.80 -5.11 20.64
CA ARG A 61 5.77 -5.67 19.76
C ARG A 61 5.17 -4.63 18.80
N ALA A 62 5.08 -3.37 19.22
CA ALA A 62 4.60 -2.27 18.37
C ALA A 62 5.62 -1.91 17.28
N GLU A 63 6.92 -1.90 17.60
CA GLU A 63 7.98 -1.70 16.61
C GLU A 63 8.10 -2.88 15.64
N GLU A 64 7.91 -4.11 16.11
CA GLU A 64 7.98 -5.31 15.28
C GLU A 64 6.78 -5.42 14.33
N THR A 65 5.58 -5.05 14.79
CA THR A 65 4.40 -4.93 13.93
C THR A 65 4.53 -3.80 12.93
N ALA A 66 5.01 -2.61 13.32
CA ALA A 66 5.26 -1.50 12.38
C ALA A 66 6.32 -1.84 11.32
N LYS A 67 7.43 -2.50 11.72
CA LYS A 67 8.44 -3.01 10.78
C LYS A 67 7.86 -4.06 9.83
N HIS A 68 6.98 -4.94 10.32
CA HIS A 68 6.27 -5.91 9.48
C HIS A 68 5.35 -5.21 8.46
N PHE A 69 4.57 -4.20 8.87
CA PHE A 69 3.74 -3.40 7.96
C PHE A 69 4.57 -2.66 6.89
N MET A 70 5.76 -2.14 7.24
CA MET A 70 6.64 -1.47 6.27
C MET A 70 7.41 -2.43 5.35
N LYS A 71 7.65 -3.67 5.78
CA LYS A 71 8.33 -4.70 4.96
C LYS A 71 7.39 -5.38 3.95
N VAL A 72 6.08 -5.34 4.21
CA VAL A 72 5.05 -6.01 3.39
C VAL A 72 4.68 -5.23 2.12
N GLN A 73 4.93 -3.92 2.05
CA GLN A 73 4.69 -3.15 0.83
C GLN A 73 5.98 -2.97 0.03
N LYS A 74 6.27 -3.92 -0.86
CA LYS A 74 7.22 -3.66 -1.95
C LYS A 74 6.78 -2.41 -2.71
N PRO A 75 7.70 -1.51 -3.11
CA PRO A 75 7.35 -0.37 -3.94
C PRO A 75 6.70 -0.85 -5.24
N PHE A 76 5.70 -0.10 -5.72
CA PHE A 76 4.97 -0.44 -6.94
C PHE A 76 5.92 -0.67 -8.13
N THR A 77 6.95 0.18 -8.27
CA THR A 77 7.97 0.03 -9.32
C THR A 77 8.67 -1.32 -9.28
N GLU A 78 9.04 -1.81 -8.09
CA GLU A 78 9.66 -3.14 -7.95
C GLU A 78 8.67 -4.23 -8.34
N THR A 79 7.42 -4.14 -7.90
CA THR A 79 6.37 -5.12 -8.25
C THR A 79 6.13 -5.16 -9.77
N VAL A 80 6.12 -4.01 -10.44
CA VAL A 80 5.98 -3.93 -11.90
C VAL A 80 7.20 -4.52 -12.60
N THR A 81 8.40 -4.19 -12.15
CA THR A 81 9.65 -4.75 -12.69
C THR A 81 9.68 -6.27 -12.54
N ASP A 82 9.39 -6.80 -11.34
CA ASP A 82 9.28 -8.23 -11.07
C ASP A 82 8.25 -8.90 -11.99
N SER A 83 7.10 -8.25 -12.19
CA SER A 83 6.06 -8.74 -13.09
C SER A 83 6.53 -8.77 -14.54
N LEU A 84 7.24 -7.74 -15.02
CA LEU A 84 7.79 -7.70 -16.37
C LEU A 84 8.84 -8.80 -16.61
N HIS A 85 9.71 -9.04 -15.62
CA HIS A 85 10.63 -10.18 -15.66
C HIS A 85 9.87 -11.49 -15.75
N LYS A 86 8.78 -11.64 -14.98
CA LYS A 86 7.97 -12.85 -15.03
C LYS A 86 7.33 -13.08 -16.39
N VAL A 87 6.87 -12.02 -17.04
CA VAL A 87 6.31 -12.10 -18.39
C VAL A 87 7.37 -12.50 -19.41
N ASN A 88 8.60 -12.00 -19.29
CA ASN A 88 9.72 -12.42 -20.13
C ASN A 88 10.08 -13.90 -19.92
N GLU A 89 10.10 -14.38 -18.66
CA GLU A 89 10.28 -15.80 -18.36
C GLU A 89 9.20 -16.67 -19.01
N LEU A 90 7.93 -16.28 -18.92
CA LEU A 90 6.83 -17.01 -19.54
C LEU A 90 6.98 -17.10 -21.06
N ASP A 91 7.49 -16.05 -21.71
CA ASP A 91 7.73 -16.03 -23.15
C ASP A 91 8.90 -16.95 -23.56
N ALA A 92 9.98 -16.95 -22.76
CA ALA A 92 11.11 -17.84 -22.96
C ALA A 92 10.71 -19.32 -22.80
N VAL A 93 9.97 -19.65 -21.73
CA VAL A 93 9.44 -21.00 -21.49
C VAL A 93 8.54 -21.44 -22.64
N LYS A 94 7.61 -20.58 -23.06
CA LYS A 94 6.73 -20.84 -24.21
C LYS A 94 7.55 -21.17 -25.46
N THR A 95 8.59 -20.39 -25.76
CA THR A 95 9.43 -20.58 -26.95
C THR A 95 10.20 -21.90 -26.91
N SER A 96 10.81 -22.22 -25.77
CA SER A 96 11.48 -23.50 -25.55
C SER A 96 10.52 -24.69 -25.73
N MET A 97 9.30 -24.61 -25.18
CA MET A 97 8.30 -25.67 -25.35
C MET A 97 7.84 -25.83 -26.81
N ILE A 98 7.74 -24.73 -27.57
CA ILE A 98 7.44 -24.79 -29.01
C ILE A 98 8.55 -25.56 -29.74
N GLU A 99 9.82 -25.27 -29.45
CA GLU A 99 10.96 -25.93 -30.08
C GLU A 99 11.04 -27.41 -29.73
N GLU A 100 10.82 -27.76 -28.46
CA GLU A 100 10.76 -29.14 -28.00
C GLU A 100 9.62 -29.92 -28.64
N PHE A 101 8.46 -29.28 -28.80
CA PHE A 101 7.31 -29.89 -29.46
C PHE A 101 7.54 -30.08 -30.96
N ALA A 102 8.06 -29.05 -31.65
CA ALA A 102 8.34 -29.10 -33.08
C ALA A 102 9.45 -30.10 -33.44
N SER A 103 10.43 -30.27 -32.55
CA SER A 103 11.50 -31.27 -32.71
C SER A 103 11.09 -32.70 -32.32
N GLY A 104 9.87 -32.90 -31.83
CA GLY A 104 9.37 -34.19 -31.38
C GLY A 104 9.95 -34.69 -30.05
N ARG A 105 10.76 -33.88 -29.37
CA ARG A 105 11.30 -34.19 -28.03
C ARG A 105 10.23 -34.16 -26.95
N SER A 106 9.22 -33.31 -27.12
CA SER A 106 8.03 -33.26 -26.27
C SER A 106 6.78 -33.50 -27.11
N GLN A 107 5.87 -34.33 -26.62
CA GLN A 107 4.56 -34.58 -27.25
C GLN A 107 3.41 -34.02 -26.41
N ASN A 108 3.71 -33.30 -25.32
CA ASN A 108 2.69 -32.79 -24.41
C ASN A 108 2.04 -31.50 -24.94
N VAL A 109 1.11 -31.67 -25.87
CA VAL A 109 0.36 -30.56 -26.48
C VAL A 109 -0.44 -29.75 -25.45
N HIS A 110 -0.96 -30.40 -24.40
CA HIS A 110 -1.76 -29.73 -23.37
C HIS A 110 -0.94 -28.71 -22.60
N GLU A 111 0.26 -29.10 -22.17
CA GLU A 111 1.15 -28.23 -21.43
C GLU A 111 1.66 -27.07 -22.30
N LEU A 112 1.98 -27.35 -23.57
CA LEU A 112 2.32 -26.33 -24.55
C LEU A 112 1.17 -25.31 -24.71
N MET A 113 -0.07 -25.78 -24.89
CA MET A 113 -1.23 -24.90 -25.02
C MET A 113 -1.44 -24.05 -23.76
N ILE A 114 -1.28 -24.62 -22.57
CA ILE A 114 -1.37 -23.88 -21.31
C ILE A 114 -0.27 -22.80 -21.25
N SER A 115 0.95 -23.14 -21.62
CA SER A 115 2.08 -22.21 -21.64
C SER A 115 1.86 -21.04 -22.62
N LEU A 116 1.40 -21.36 -23.84
CA LEU A 116 1.00 -20.39 -24.85
C LEU A 116 -0.09 -19.43 -24.34
N GLN A 117 -1.14 -19.97 -23.70
CA GLN A 117 -2.23 -19.18 -23.14
C GLN A 117 -1.76 -18.28 -21.99
N LYS A 118 -0.93 -18.82 -21.07
CA LYS A 118 -0.36 -18.05 -19.96
C LYS A 118 0.48 -16.88 -20.46
N ALA A 119 1.44 -17.14 -21.35
CA ALA A 119 2.29 -16.10 -21.93
C ALA A 119 1.46 -15.06 -22.69
N GLY A 120 0.53 -15.49 -23.54
CA GLY A 120 -0.34 -14.59 -24.30
C GLY A 120 -1.27 -13.74 -23.43
N LEU A 121 -1.83 -14.30 -22.35
CA LEU A 121 -2.61 -13.53 -21.38
C LEU A 121 -1.73 -12.52 -20.63
N ALA A 122 -0.57 -12.94 -20.15
CA ALA A 122 0.34 -12.10 -19.39
C ALA A 122 0.87 -10.90 -20.22
N MET A 123 1.16 -11.12 -21.51
CA MET A 123 1.53 -10.06 -22.46
C MET A 123 0.40 -9.05 -22.70
N ARG A 124 -0.85 -9.53 -22.82
CA ARG A 124 -2.03 -8.66 -22.98
C ARG A 124 -2.24 -7.80 -21.73
N MET A 125 -2.14 -8.39 -20.55
CA MET A 125 -2.23 -7.66 -19.29
C MET A 125 -1.13 -6.60 -19.17
N THR A 126 0.12 -6.96 -19.50
CA THR A 126 1.26 -6.03 -19.51
C THR A 126 1.02 -4.85 -20.44
N SER A 127 0.50 -5.11 -21.64
CA SER A 127 0.16 -4.07 -22.61
C SER A 127 -0.95 -3.16 -22.09
N ALA A 128 -1.96 -3.71 -21.42
CA ALA A 128 -3.03 -2.92 -20.80
C ALA A 128 -2.49 -1.99 -19.71
N VAL A 129 -1.61 -2.49 -18.84
CA VAL A 129 -0.94 -1.66 -17.81
C VAL A 129 -0.08 -0.58 -18.45
N ARG A 130 0.76 -0.94 -19.44
CA ARG A 130 1.57 0.02 -20.20
C ARG A 130 0.70 1.14 -20.77
N ASN A 131 -0.42 0.79 -21.41
CA ASN A 131 -1.34 1.76 -21.97
C ASN A 131 -1.92 2.69 -20.89
N LYS A 132 -2.31 2.16 -19.72
CA LYS A 132 -2.81 2.99 -18.62
C LYS A 132 -1.76 3.91 -18.02
N VAL A 133 -0.50 3.48 -17.93
CA VAL A 133 0.60 4.35 -17.50
C VAL A 133 0.82 5.49 -18.51
N LEU A 134 0.80 5.18 -19.81
CA LEU A 134 0.92 6.20 -20.86
C LEU A 134 -0.27 7.17 -20.87
N GLU A 135 -1.50 6.69 -20.65
CA GLU A 135 -2.68 7.52 -20.50
C GLU A 135 -2.56 8.45 -19.28
N ALA A 136 -2.16 7.93 -18.12
CA ALA A 136 -1.95 8.73 -16.91
C ALA A 136 -0.89 9.82 -17.13
N TYR A 137 0.22 9.49 -17.79
CA TYR A 137 1.23 10.48 -18.16
C TYR A 137 0.66 11.56 -19.08
N LYS A 138 -0.09 11.17 -20.12
CA LYS A 138 -0.75 12.12 -21.02
C LYS A 138 -1.75 13.01 -20.27
N GLU A 139 -2.52 12.46 -19.35
CA GLU A 139 -3.49 13.23 -18.56
C GLU A 139 -2.79 14.27 -17.68
N LEU A 140 -1.73 13.88 -16.96
CA LEU A 140 -0.91 14.82 -16.18
C LEU A 140 -0.29 15.91 -17.05
N SER A 141 0.11 15.59 -18.29
CA SER A 141 0.62 16.59 -19.24
C SER A 141 -0.45 17.55 -19.77
N ARG A 142 -1.73 17.14 -19.76
CA ARG A 142 -2.86 17.93 -20.24
C ARG A 142 -3.50 18.76 -19.13
N MET A 143 -3.38 18.33 -17.88
CA MET A 143 -3.80 19.10 -16.69
C MET A 143 -2.84 20.26 -16.36
N GLN A 144 -1.87 20.57 -17.23
CA GLN A 144 -1.07 21.77 -17.11
C GLN A 144 -2.01 23.01 -17.08
N PHE A 145 -1.81 23.78 -16.01
CA PHE A 145 -2.48 25.01 -15.59
C PHE A 145 -2.79 26.02 -16.69
#